data_AF-A0A2A5AXW0-F1
#
_entry.id   AF-A0A2A5AXW0-F1
#
_cell.length_a   1.000
_cell.length_b   1.000
_cell.length_c   1.000
_cell.angle_alpha   90.00
_cell.angle_beta   90.00
_cell.angle_gamma   90.00
#
_symmetry.space_group_name_H-M   'P 1'
#
loop_
_entity.id
_entity.type
_entity.pdbx_description
1 polymer ?
#
loop_
_entity_poly.entity_id
_entity_poly.type
_entity_poly.pdbx_seq_one_letter_code
_entity_poly.pdbx_strand_id
1 'polypeptide(L)'
;MNNLLEIKFIANSARTCFNPSFPIIHIKTKSDHNAWIHIVRTDAAAEELRFFIDTDKKFTPFYNFNEDFYDAPFWYYGIFNKPLSFWEGHAYAVKVDHDSKTITCMGGIKWGFKLQYFSLKPKMIDPISLSHEDWKKDWLFFSKSLTGYTLKVN
;
A
#
# COMPACT_ATOMS: atom_id res chain seq x y z
N MET A 1 12.84 -11.53 3.72
CA MET A 1 11.62 -11.71 4.53
C MET A 1 10.91 -12.97 4.02
N ASN A 2 10.51 -13.88 4.91
CA ASN A 2 9.86 -15.15 4.52
C ASN A 2 8.45 -14.91 3.97
N ASN A 3 8.01 -15.76 3.04
CA ASN A 3 6.69 -15.73 2.37
C ASN A 3 5.53 -16.01 3.35
N LEU A 4 5.18 -15.02 4.17
CA LEU A 4 4.14 -15.10 5.21
C LEU A 4 2.81 -14.46 4.81
N LEU A 5 2.75 -13.87 3.60
CA LEU A 5 1.58 -13.16 3.10
C LEU A 5 0.82 -14.02 2.09
N GLU A 6 -0.49 -14.17 2.30
CA GLU A 6 -1.40 -14.74 1.31
C GLU A 6 -2.06 -13.61 0.52
N ILE A 7 -1.86 -13.61 -0.80
CA ILE A 7 -2.30 -12.51 -1.67
C ILE A 7 -3.38 -13.02 -2.60
N LYS A 8 -4.55 -12.38 -2.56
CA LYS A 8 -5.58 -12.49 -3.58
C LYS A 8 -5.58 -11.21 -4.40
N PHE A 9 -5.17 -11.32 -5.65
CA PHE A 9 -5.03 -10.19 -6.56
C PHE A 9 -5.94 -10.37 -7.76
N ILE A 10 -6.77 -9.38 -8.03
CA ILE A 10 -7.59 -9.32 -9.24
C ILE A 10 -7.06 -8.16 -10.06
N ALA A 11 -6.35 -8.47 -11.15
CA ALA A 11 -5.66 -7.47 -11.94
C ALA A 11 -6.61 -6.52 -12.68
N ASN A 12 -7.83 -6.97 -12.98
CA ASN A 12 -8.88 -6.17 -13.60
C ASN A 12 -10.22 -6.53 -12.97
N SER A 13 -10.72 -5.66 -12.11
CA SER A 13 -12.02 -5.82 -11.46
C SER A 13 -13.18 -5.86 -12.47
N ALA A 14 -14.28 -6.50 -12.07
CA ALA A 14 -15.46 -6.65 -12.91
C ALA A 14 -16.16 -5.29 -13.14
N ARG A 15 -16.99 -5.22 -14.20
CA ARG A 15 -17.79 -4.02 -14.53
C ARG A 15 -18.77 -3.59 -13.43
N THR A 16 -19.14 -4.51 -12.55
CA THR A 16 -20.04 -4.27 -11.41
C THR A 16 -19.33 -3.73 -10.18
N CYS A 17 -17.99 -3.69 -10.16
CA CYS A 17 -17.22 -3.14 -9.05
C CYS A 17 -17.24 -1.61 -9.05
N PHE A 18 -17.00 -0.99 -7.89
CA PHE A 18 -16.94 0.47 -7.74
C PHE A 18 -15.88 1.13 -8.64
N ASN A 19 -14.72 0.46 -8.82
CA ASN A 19 -13.68 0.90 -9.74
C ASN A 19 -13.36 -0.16 -10.81
N PRO A 20 -14.17 -0.29 -11.87
CA PRO A 20 -14.00 -1.32 -12.89
C PRO A 20 -12.64 -1.29 -13.58
N SER A 21 -12.15 -2.46 -13.99
CA SER A 21 -10.90 -2.66 -14.72
C SER A 21 -9.61 -2.33 -13.97
N PHE A 22 -9.67 -1.65 -12.83
CA PHE A 22 -8.49 -1.44 -11.98
C PHE A 22 -8.15 -2.69 -11.17
N PRO A 23 -6.88 -2.82 -10.75
CA PRO A 23 -6.49 -3.88 -9.85
C PRO A 23 -7.10 -3.67 -8.47
N ILE A 24 -7.48 -4.77 -7.83
CA ILE A 24 -7.86 -4.82 -6.41
C ILE A 24 -7.05 -5.91 -5.73
N ILE A 25 -6.69 -5.68 -4.47
CA ILE A 25 -5.86 -6.60 -3.70
C ILE A 25 -6.51 -6.90 -2.34
N HIS A 26 -6.33 -8.14 -1.90
CA HIS A 26 -6.61 -8.59 -0.55
C HIS A 26 -5.38 -9.35 -0.05
N ILE A 27 -4.83 -8.92 1.09
CA ILE A 27 -3.65 -9.54 1.69
C ILE A 27 -4.00 -10.00 3.10
N LYS A 28 -3.69 -11.27 3.38
CA LYS A 28 -3.70 -11.84 4.73
C LYS A 28 -2.29 -12.16 5.17
N THR A 29 -2.09 -12.24 6.47
CA THR A 29 -0.86 -12.74 7.06
C THR A 29 -1.09 -14.14 7.63
N LYS A 30 -0.06 -14.98 7.63
CA LYS A 30 -0.01 -16.21 8.44
C LYS A 30 0.59 -15.98 9.83
N SER A 31 1.15 -14.80 10.05
CA SER A 31 1.84 -14.41 11.27
C SER A 31 1.07 -13.33 11.98
N ASP A 32 1.08 -13.39 13.31
CA ASP A 32 0.43 -12.40 14.16
C ASP A 32 0.88 -10.96 13.83
N HIS A 33 -0.06 -10.14 13.36
CA HIS A 33 0.06 -8.71 13.11
C HIS A 33 -1.17 -8.01 13.72
N ASN A 34 -1.05 -6.72 14.00
CA ASN A 34 -2.17 -5.95 14.56
C ASN A 34 -2.45 -4.64 13.81
N ALA A 35 -1.63 -4.27 12.83
CA ALA A 35 -1.90 -3.13 11.97
C ALA A 35 -1.28 -3.29 10.58
N TRP A 36 -1.76 -2.47 9.65
CA TRP A 36 -1.16 -2.30 8.32
C TRP A 36 -0.63 -0.88 8.14
N ILE A 37 0.46 -0.75 7.41
CA ILE A 37 0.97 0.54 6.91
C ILE A 37 0.88 0.50 5.40
N HIS A 38 0.28 1.53 4.80
CA HIS A 38 0.16 1.65 3.35
C HIS A 38 0.80 2.96 2.88
N ILE A 39 1.79 2.85 2.00
CA ILE A 39 2.52 3.99 1.46
C ILE A 39 2.34 3.99 -0.05
N VAL A 40 1.90 5.12 -0.59
CA VAL A 40 1.57 5.26 -2.00
C VAL A 40 2.56 6.19 -2.67
N ARG A 41 2.98 5.80 -3.88
CA ARG A 41 3.80 6.59 -4.80
C ARG A 41 3.06 6.81 -6.11
N THR A 42 3.08 8.05 -6.59
CA THR A 42 2.54 8.44 -7.91
C THR A 42 3.42 9.52 -8.54
N ASP A 43 3.11 9.88 -9.78
CA ASP A 43 3.60 11.07 -10.48
C ASP A 43 2.51 12.13 -10.66
N ALA A 44 1.55 12.19 -9.74
CA ALA A 44 0.51 13.21 -9.76
C ALA A 44 1.08 14.62 -9.77
N ALA A 45 0.37 15.56 -10.40
CA ALA A 45 0.78 16.95 -10.48
C ALA A 45 0.94 17.59 -9.09
N ALA A 46 -0.02 17.32 -8.20
CA ALA A 46 -0.02 17.77 -6.81
C ALA A 46 1.02 16.99 -5.99
N GLU A 47 1.90 17.70 -5.28
CA GLU A 47 3.08 17.13 -4.62
C GLU A 47 2.70 16.18 -3.48
N GLU A 48 1.64 16.51 -2.73
CA GLU A 48 1.10 15.72 -1.63
C GLU A 48 0.56 14.36 -2.09
N LEU A 49 0.24 14.21 -3.38
CA LEU A 49 -0.24 12.96 -3.97
C LEU A 49 0.89 12.11 -4.56
N ARG A 50 2.13 12.62 -4.62
CA ARG A 50 3.28 11.87 -5.18
C ARG A 50 3.84 10.84 -4.22
N PHE A 51 3.81 11.13 -2.92
CA PHE A 51 4.32 10.22 -1.90
C PHE A 51 3.62 10.47 -0.56
N PHE A 52 2.75 9.55 -0.14
CA PHE A 52 1.91 9.74 1.04
C PHE A 52 1.59 8.43 1.76
N ILE A 53 1.16 8.55 3.02
CA ILE A 53 0.59 7.43 3.78
C ILE A 53 -0.90 7.40 3.48
N ASP A 54 -1.37 6.29 2.94
CA ASP A 54 -2.77 6.09 2.63
C ASP A 54 -3.50 5.58 3.88
N THR A 55 -4.32 6.42 4.49
CA THR A 55 -4.98 6.16 5.78
C THR A 55 -6.07 7.20 6.04
N ASP A 56 -7.06 6.86 6.86
CA ASP A 56 -7.93 7.86 7.49
C ASP A 56 -7.14 8.64 8.55
N LYS A 57 -7.40 9.94 8.68
CA LYS A 57 -6.84 10.80 9.73
C LYS A 57 -6.98 10.22 11.13
N LYS A 58 -8.04 9.45 11.40
CA LYS A 58 -8.28 8.82 12.71
C LYS A 58 -7.27 7.72 13.06
N PHE A 59 -6.80 6.99 12.05
CA PHE A 59 -5.92 5.85 12.23
C PHE A 59 -4.48 6.16 11.83
N THR A 60 -4.22 7.37 11.32
CA THR A 60 -2.91 7.79 10.86
C THR A 60 -1.83 7.48 11.90
N PRO A 61 -0.75 6.76 11.51
CA PRO A 61 -0.37 6.40 10.13
C PRO A 61 -0.74 4.97 9.70
N PHE A 62 -1.62 4.29 10.43
CA PHE A 62 -2.05 2.92 10.14
C PHE A 62 -3.25 2.90 9.19
N TYR A 63 -3.23 2.00 8.22
CA TYR A 63 -4.31 1.80 7.26
C TYR A 63 -5.55 1.24 7.97
N ASN A 64 -5.36 0.17 8.75
CA ASN A 64 -6.37 -0.44 9.62
C ASN A 64 -5.68 -1.24 10.75
N PHE A 65 -6.49 -1.77 11.67
CA PHE A 65 -6.06 -2.53 12.84
C PHE A 65 -6.77 -3.88 12.92
N ASN A 66 -6.04 -4.94 13.30
CA ASN A 66 -6.54 -6.31 13.52
C ASN A 66 -7.41 -6.88 12.38
N GLU A 67 -7.17 -6.40 11.16
CA GLU A 67 -7.91 -6.77 9.96
C GLU A 67 -6.93 -7.17 8.85
N ASP A 68 -7.50 -7.81 7.82
CA ASP A 68 -6.79 -8.03 6.56
C ASP A 68 -6.61 -6.71 5.82
N PHE A 69 -5.64 -6.66 4.91
CA PHE A 69 -5.48 -5.52 4.02
C PHE A 69 -6.39 -5.69 2.80
N TYR A 70 -7.19 -4.67 2.51
CA TYR A 70 -7.99 -4.59 1.30
C TYR A 70 -7.78 -3.23 0.67
N ASP A 71 -7.44 -3.19 -0.62
CA ASP A 71 -7.37 -1.90 -1.30
C ASP A 71 -7.80 -2.00 -2.78
N ALA A 72 -8.38 -0.89 -3.23
CA ALA A 72 -8.94 -0.69 -4.56
C ALA A 72 -8.69 0.78 -4.96
N PRO A 73 -7.48 1.11 -5.45
CA PRO A 73 -7.07 2.48 -5.68
C PRO A 73 -8.02 3.16 -6.65
N PHE A 74 -8.56 4.30 -6.24
CA PHE A 74 -9.59 4.99 -6.98
C PHE A 74 -9.06 6.29 -7.60
N TRP A 75 -8.89 6.28 -8.92
CA TRP A 75 -8.42 7.44 -9.69
C TRP A 75 -9.28 7.64 -10.92
N TYR A 76 -9.84 8.83 -11.08
CA TYR A 76 -10.57 9.21 -12.28
C TYR A 76 -9.58 9.46 -13.42
N TYR A 77 -9.73 8.71 -14.51
CA TYR A 77 -8.92 8.86 -15.71
C TYR A 77 -9.83 8.81 -16.95
N GLY A 78 -9.39 9.45 -18.02
CA GLY A 78 -10.01 9.39 -19.34
C GLY A 78 -8.94 9.34 -20.43
N ILE A 79 -9.37 9.25 -21.69
CA ILE A 79 -8.45 9.15 -22.84
C ILE A 79 -7.55 10.41 -22.96
N PHE A 80 -8.06 11.58 -22.54
CA PHE A 80 -7.36 12.87 -22.61
C PHE A 80 -7.05 13.48 -21.24
N ASN A 81 -7.50 12.86 -20.15
CA ASN A 81 -7.27 13.35 -18.80
C ASN A 81 -6.62 12.26 -17.96
N LYS A 82 -5.37 12.50 -17.60
CA LYS A 82 -4.51 11.54 -16.92
C LYS A 82 -3.88 12.22 -15.71
N PRO A 83 -4.48 12.08 -14.51
CA PRO A 83 -3.97 12.75 -13.31
C PRO A 83 -2.61 12.19 -12.84
N LEU A 84 -2.28 10.95 -13.25
CA LEU A 84 -1.01 10.26 -13.00
C LEU A 84 -0.72 9.26 -14.12
N SER A 85 0.53 8.85 -14.30
CA SER A 85 0.93 7.73 -15.15
C SER A 85 1.13 6.42 -14.42
N PHE A 86 1.37 6.45 -13.11
CA PHE A 86 1.41 5.25 -12.30
C PHE A 86 0.92 5.49 -10.88
N TRP A 87 0.49 4.40 -10.27
CA TRP A 87 0.19 4.32 -8.85
C TRP A 87 0.86 3.04 -8.34
N GLU A 88 1.69 3.17 -7.32
CA GLU A 88 2.41 2.06 -6.68
C GLU A 88 2.17 2.13 -5.18
N GLY A 89 1.61 1.06 -4.62
CA GLY A 89 1.35 0.90 -3.20
C GLY A 89 2.34 -0.07 -2.57
N HIS A 90 2.90 0.32 -1.42
CA HIS A 90 3.66 -0.54 -0.53
C HIS A 90 2.80 -0.80 0.71
N ALA A 91 2.34 -2.04 0.87
CA ALA A 91 1.56 -2.47 2.03
C ALA A 91 2.45 -3.33 2.94
N TYR A 92 2.56 -2.95 4.21
CA TYR A 92 3.33 -3.68 5.22
C TYR A 92 2.42 -4.16 6.34
N ALA A 93 2.47 -5.45 6.63
CA ALA A 93 1.91 -5.98 7.86
C ALA A 93 2.88 -5.69 9.00
N VAL A 94 2.38 -5.09 10.08
CA VAL A 94 3.20 -4.74 11.24
C VAL A 94 2.60 -5.24 12.53
N LYS A 95 3.49 -5.54 13.47
CA LYS A 95 3.16 -5.73 14.87
C LYS A 95 3.61 -4.51 15.64
N VAL A 96 2.64 -3.80 16.23
CA VAL A 96 2.82 -2.60 17.01
C VAL A 96 2.67 -2.95 18.49
N ASP A 97 3.70 -2.66 19.27
CA ASP A 97 3.66 -2.74 20.72
C ASP A 97 3.57 -1.31 21.26
N HIS A 98 2.43 -0.96 21.84
CA HIS A 98 2.17 0.37 22.38
C HIS A 98 2.84 0.63 23.73
N ASP A 99 3.17 -0.42 24.49
CA ASP A 99 3.81 -0.31 25.80
C ASP A 99 5.30 -0.01 25.62
N SER A 100 5.98 -0.79 24.77
CA SER A 100 7.38 -0.57 24.43
C SER A 100 7.59 0.47 23.32
N LYS A 101 6.51 0.93 22.69
CA LYS A 101 6.51 1.81 21.51
C LYS A 101 7.41 1.25 20.39
N THR A 102 7.26 -0.04 20.10
CA THR A 102 8.04 -0.69 19.04
C THR A 102 7.17 -1.13 17.88
N ILE A 103 7.76 -1.12 16.68
CA ILE A 103 7.13 -1.63 15.46
C ILE A 103 8.04 -2.67 14.82
N THR A 104 7.45 -3.83 14.54
CA THR A 104 8.10 -4.93 13.84
C THR A 104 7.39 -5.17 12.50
N CYS A 105 8.16 -5.21 11.41
CA CYS A 105 7.65 -5.55 10.08
C CYS A 105 7.57 -7.07 9.91
N MET A 106 6.37 -7.56 9.61
CA MET A 106 6.08 -8.99 9.43
C MET A 106 6.24 -9.42 7.97
N GLY A 107 6.18 -8.47 7.04
CA GLY A 107 6.30 -8.65 5.61
C GLY A 107 5.65 -7.49 4.87
N GLY A 108 6.02 -7.29 3.61
CA GLY A 108 5.39 -6.27 2.78
C GLY A 108 5.28 -6.67 1.32
N ILE A 109 4.33 -6.05 0.63
CA ILE A 109 4.04 -6.23 -0.79
C ILE A 109 4.03 -4.88 -1.49
N LYS A 110 4.65 -4.87 -2.67
CA LYS A 110 4.53 -3.82 -3.67
C LYS A 110 3.54 -4.24 -4.73
N TRP A 111 2.65 -3.35 -5.14
CA TRP A 111 1.68 -3.61 -6.20
C TRP A 111 1.16 -2.31 -6.80
N GLY A 112 0.34 -2.37 -7.85
CA GLY A 112 -0.33 -1.17 -8.37
C GLY A 112 -0.67 -1.25 -9.85
N PHE A 113 -0.57 -0.12 -10.55
CA PHE A 113 -0.85 -0.05 -11.99
C PHE A 113 -0.11 1.09 -12.69
N LYS A 114 -0.07 1.01 -14.02
CA LYS A 114 0.33 2.07 -14.95
C LYS A 114 -0.84 2.40 -15.86
N LEU A 115 -1.04 3.69 -16.09
CA LEU A 115 -1.99 4.19 -17.09
C LEU A 115 -1.25 4.38 -18.42
N GLN A 116 -1.73 3.73 -19.47
CA GLN A 116 -1.15 3.83 -20.81
C GLN A 116 -1.87 4.90 -21.62
N TYR A 117 -1.15 5.60 -22.51
CA TYR A 117 -1.77 6.49 -23.47
C TYR A 117 -2.67 5.69 -24.41
N PHE A 118 -3.83 6.25 -24.76
CA PHE A 118 -4.83 5.65 -25.66
C PHE A 118 -5.42 4.30 -25.19
N SER A 119 -5.28 3.95 -23.90
CA SER A 119 -5.98 2.83 -23.29
C SER A 119 -6.80 3.31 -22.12
N LEU A 120 -8.05 2.85 -22.03
CA LEU A 120 -8.79 3.01 -20.80
C LEU A 120 -8.39 1.95 -19.76
N LYS A 121 -7.93 0.78 -20.18
CA LYS A 121 -7.59 -0.28 -19.25
C LYS A 121 -6.21 -0.02 -18.61
N PRO A 122 -6.10 0.04 -17.27
CA PRO A 122 -4.81 0.10 -16.60
C PRO A 122 -3.99 -1.17 -16.85
N LYS A 123 -2.67 -1.02 -16.96
CA LYS A 123 -1.73 -2.13 -16.92
C LYS A 123 -1.34 -2.39 -15.48
N MET A 124 -1.65 -3.56 -14.95
CA MET A 124 -1.31 -3.95 -13.58
C MET A 124 0.21 -3.99 -13.34
N ILE A 125 0.60 -3.73 -12.11
CA ILE A 125 1.90 -4.07 -11.52
C ILE A 125 1.62 -5.23 -10.58
N ASP A 126 2.16 -6.41 -10.91
CA ASP A 126 1.93 -7.62 -10.12
C ASP A 126 2.47 -7.46 -8.69
N PRO A 127 1.82 -8.08 -7.69
CA PRO A 127 2.31 -8.11 -6.31
C PRO A 127 3.71 -8.73 -6.21
N ILE A 128 4.66 -7.99 -5.64
CA ILE A 128 6.03 -8.44 -5.40
C ILE A 128 6.39 -8.23 -3.94
N SER A 129 7.04 -9.23 -3.32
CA SER A 129 7.54 -9.12 -1.94
C SER A 129 8.57 -8.00 -1.80
N LEU A 130 8.37 -7.16 -0.79
CA LEU A 130 9.28 -6.07 -0.44
C LEU A 130 10.49 -6.59 0.35
N SER A 131 11.65 -6.01 0.05
CA SER A 131 12.92 -6.32 0.71
C SER A 131 13.07 -5.56 2.02
N HIS A 132 14.08 -5.95 2.81
CA HIS A 132 14.40 -5.23 4.03
C HIS A 132 14.94 -3.82 3.76
N GLU A 133 15.61 -3.64 2.62
CA GLU A 133 16.04 -2.35 2.11
C GLU A 133 14.85 -1.45 1.77
N ASP A 134 13.79 -2.00 1.17
CA ASP A 134 12.56 -1.22 0.89
C ASP A 134 11.91 -0.77 2.19
N TRP A 135 11.78 -1.68 3.16
CA TRP A 135 11.26 -1.34 4.49
C TRP A 135 12.08 -0.24 5.17
N LYS A 136 13.41 -0.31 5.13
CA LYS A 136 14.29 0.72 5.70
C LYS A 136 14.08 2.09 5.04
N LYS A 137 13.94 2.13 3.71
CA LYS A 137 13.69 3.38 2.97
C LYS A 137 12.34 3.97 3.36
N ASP A 138 11.32 3.13 3.43
CA ASP A 138 9.95 3.55 3.73
C ASP A 138 9.82 4.00 5.20
N TRP A 139 10.51 3.33 6.12
CA TRP A 139 10.61 3.72 7.54
C TRP A 139 11.06 5.17 7.71
N LEU A 140 12.05 5.63 6.95
CA LEU A 140 12.53 7.01 7.03
C LEU A 140 11.44 8.05 6.67
N PHE A 141 10.47 7.64 5.86
CA PHE A 141 9.33 8.49 5.52
C PHE A 141 8.27 8.46 6.61
N PHE A 142 7.73 7.30 6.96
CA PHE A 142 6.56 7.23 7.84
C PHE A 142 6.88 7.37 9.33
N SER A 143 8.13 7.13 9.76
CA SER A 143 8.54 7.36 11.17
C SER A 143 8.31 8.81 11.62
N LYS A 144 8.27 9.77 10.68
CA LYS A 144 7.89 11.15 10.94
C LYS A 144 6.47 11.27 11.51
N SER A 145 5.57 10.37 11.13
CA SER A 145 4.18 10.28 11.61
C SER A 145 4.01 9.42 12.87
N LEU A 146 5.09 8.80 13.37
CA LEU A 146 5.10 7.91 14.54
C LEU A 146 6.04 8.43 15.63
N THR A 147 5.84 9.66 16.06
CA THR A 147 6.70 10.27 17.09
C THR A 147 6.73 9.41 18.36
N GLY A 148 7.94 8.99 18.74
CA GLY A 148 8.18 8.17 19.94
C GLY A 148 8.15 6.66 19.74
N TYR A 149 7.85 6.15 18.53
CA TYR A 149 8.01 4.74 18.21
C TYR A 149 9.40 4.45 17.64
N THR A 150 9.92 3.25 17.91
CA THR A 150 11.20 2.77 17.39
C THR A 150 11.04 1.49 16.60
N LEU A 151 11.97 1.26 15.66
CA LEU A 151 12.01 0.02 14.90
C LEU A 151 12.56 -1.10 15.78
N LYS A 152 11.82 -2.20 15.91
CA LYS A 152 12.35 -3.45 16.45
C LYS A 152 12.78 -4.34 15.30
N VAL A 153 14.10 -4.47 15.15
CA VAL A 153 14.71 -5.35 14.16
C VAL A 153 14.58 -6.79 14.65
N ASN A 154 13.97 -7.66 13.83
CA ASN A 154 13.97 -9.10 14.03
C ASN A 154 15.30 -9.71 13.59
#